data_AF-A0A7C3D503-F1
#
_entry.id   AF-A0A7C3D503-F1
#
_cell.length_a   1.000
_cell.length_b   1.000
_cell.length_c   1.000
_cell.angle_alpha   90.00
_cell.angle_beta   90.00
_cell.angle_gamma   90.00
#
_symmetry.space_group_name_H-M   'P 1'
#
loop_
_entity.id
_entity.type
_entity.pdbx_description
1 polymer ?
#
loop_
_entity_poly.entity_id
_entity_poly.type
_entity_poly.pdbx_seq_one_letter_code
_entity_poly.pdbx_strand_id
1 'polypeptide(L)' 'MPQLHCYVPETTLKQLQQKAEQAHLSISKYLALLIQKDLSSQWPKDYFELFGSWEGESLKRAEQGDYDDREVLL' A
#
# COMPACT_ATOMS: atom_id res chain seq x y z
N MET A 1 24.98 1.14 -8.70
CA MET A 1 23.68 0.44 -8.58
C MET A 1 23.71 -0.76 -9.51
N PRO A 2 23.18 -1.93 -9.11
CA PRO A 2 23.00 -3.04 -10.03
C PRO A 2 22.01 -2.66 -11.13
N GLN A 3 22.30 -3.05 -12.37
CA GLN A 3 21.42 -2.85 -13.51
C GLN A 3 20.64 -4.14 -13.79
N LEU A 4 19.32 -4.04 -13.90
CA LEU A 4 18.43 -5.16 -14.18
C LEU A 4 17.96 -5.09 -15.64
N HIS A 5 18.09 -6.20 -16.35
CA HIS A 5 17.46 -6.42 -17.65
C HIS A 5 16.39 -7.50 -17.48
N CYS A 6 15.14 -7.19 -17.85
CA CYS A 6 14.05 -8.13 -17.76
C CYS A 6 13.34 -8.26 -19.11
N TYR A 7 12.86 -9.47 -19.41
CA TYR A 7 11.98 -9.72 -20.54
C TYR A 7 10.56 -9.85 -19.99
N VAL A 8 9.65 -9.02 -20.52
CA VAL A 8 8.23 -9.04 -20.18
C VAL A 8 7.38 -8.97 -21.44
N PRO A 9 6.15 -9.51 -21.42
CA PRO A 9 5.20 -9.29 -22.50
C PRO A 9 4.97 -7.80 -22.76
N GLU A 10 4.72 -7.43 -24.01
CA GLU A 10 4.48 -6.04 -24.40
C GLU A 10 3.28 -5.43 -23.65
N THR A 11 2.26 -6.23 -23.38
CA THR A 11 1.08 -5.84 -22.60
C THR A 11 1.45 -5.40 -21.18
N THR A 12 2.38 -6.11 -20.54
CA THR A 12 2.91 -5.76 -19.22
C THR A 12 3.69 -4.45 -19.26
N LEU A 13 4.54 -4.25 -20.29
CA LEU A 13 5.29 -3.01 -20.46
C LEU A 13 4.36 -1.80 -20.65
N LYS A 14 3.30 -1.95 -21.45
CA LYS A 14 2.29 -0.90 -21.67
C LYS A 14 1.57 -0.51 -20.37
N GLN A 15 1.17 -1.49 -19.58
CA GLN A 15 0.54 -1.23 -18.28
C GLN A 15 1.51 -0.53 -17.31
N LEU A 16 2.78 -0.94 -17.30
CA LEU A 16 3.82 -0.32 -16.47
C LEU A 16 4.04 1.15 -16.87
N GLN A 17 4.09 1.44 -18.17
CA GLN A 17 4.23 2.80 -18.71
C GLN A 17 3.07 3.69 -18.27
N GLN A 18 1.82 3.24 -18.47
CA GLN A 18 0.64 4.00 -18.08
C GLN A 18 0.63 4.33 -16.57
N LYS A 19 0.97 3.35 -15.74
CA LYS A 19 1.03 3.56 -14.28
C LYS A 19 2.16 4.50 -13.87
N ALA A 20 3.32 4.43 -14.54
CA ALA A 20 4.43 5.33 -14.28
C ALA A 20 4.09 6.78 -14.68
N GLU A 21 3.42 6.97 -15.82
CA GLU A 21 2.92 8.28 -16.28
C GLU A 21 1.92 8.88 -15.30
N GLN A 22 0.93 8.10 -14.85
CA GLN A 22 -0.05 8.50 -13.84
C GLN A 22 0.61 8.92 -12.51
N ALA A 23 1.75 8.32 -12.18
CA ALA A 23 2.54 8.66 -10.99
C ALA A 23 3.55 9.81 -11.23
N HIS A 24 3.65 10.34 -12.46
CA HIS A 24 4.68 11.30 -12.87
C HIS A 24 6.13 10.81 -12.62
N LEU A 25 6.38 9.53 -12.89
CA LEU A 25 7.68 8.88 -12.69
C LEU A 25 8.21 8.26 -13.99
N SER A 26 9.53 8.11 -14.10
CA SER A 26 10.10 7.27 -15.16
C SER A 26 9.75 5.79 -14.91
N ILE A 27 9.72 5.00 -15.98
CA ILE A 27 9.46 3.55 -15.89
C ILE A 27 10.42 2.87 -14.91
N SER A 28 11.71 3.21 -14.97
CA SER A 28 12.75 2.64 -14.09
C SER A 28 12.53 2.99 -12.63
N LYS A 29 12.18 4.24 -12.32
CA LYS A 29 11.89 4.69 -10.95
C LYS A 29 10.62 4.06 -10.41
N TYR A 30 9.58 3.98 -11.24
CA TYR A 30 8.33 3.33 -10.87
C TYR A 30 8.53 1.83 -10.60
N LEU A 31 9.26 1.12 -11.46
CA LEU A 31 9.60 -0.30 -11.26
C LEU A 31 10.40 -0.51 -9.97
N ALA A 32 11.38 0.35 -9.68
CA ALA A 32 12.15 0.26 -8.44
C ALA A 32 11.27 0.41 -7.19
N LEU A 33 10.29 1.32 -7.22
CA LEU A 33 9.33 1.50 -6.12
C LEU A 33 8.39 0.31 -5.97
N LEU A 34 7.94 -0.30 -7.08
CA LEU A 34 7.15 -1.52 -7.02
C LEU A 34 7.93 -2.66 -6.36
N ILE A 35 9.18 -2.87 -6.78
CA ILE A 35 10.07 -3.88 -6.18
C ILE A 35 10.29 -3.58 -4.69
N GLN A 36 10.57 -2.32 -4.35
CA GLN A 36 10.75 -1.94 -2.94
C GLN A 36 9.47 -2.19 -2.14
N LYS A 37 8.30 -1.83 -2.67
CA LYS A 37 7.02 -2.03 -2.00
C LYS A 37 6.76 -3.51 -1.73
N ASP A 38 7.00 -4.35 -2.74
CA ASP A 38 6.78 -5.79 -2.68
C ASP A 38 7.74 -6.47 -1.69
N LEU A 39 9.02 -6.08 -1.71
CA LEU A 39 10.01 -6.56 -0.75
C LEU A 39 9.81 -6.00 0.66
N SER A 40 9.21 -4.82 0.77
CA SER A 40 8.83 -4.19 2.05
C SER A 40 7.54 -4.74 2.65
N SER A 41 7.04 -5.89 2.19
CA SER A 41 5.91 -6.63 2.80
C SER A 41 6.15 -7.09 4.24
N GLN A 42 7.16 -6.54 4.91
CA GLN A 42 7.45 -6.71 6.31
C GLN A 42 6.80 -5.54 7.06
N TRP A 43 6.11 -5.85 8.15
CA TRP A 43 5.64 -4.83 9.07
C TRP A 43 6.80 -3.90 9.47
N PRO A 44 6.54 -2.61 9.74
CA PRO A 44 7.56 -1.71 10.24
C PRO A 44 8.31 -2.34 11.40
N LYS A 45 9.58 -1.97 11.54
CA LYS A 45 10.37 -2.41 12.68
C LYS A 45 9.58 -2.13 13.97
N ASP A 46 9.52 -3.13 14.85
CA ASP A 46 8.86 -3.07 16.15
C ASP A 46 7.31 -2.94 16.10
N TYR A 47 6.68 -3.10 14.93
CA TYR A 47 5.22 -3.01 14.78
C TYR A 47 4.45 -3.97 15.71
N PHE A 48 4.91 -5.21 15.85
CA PHE A 48 4.29 -6.18 16.76
C PHE A 48 4.59 -5.89 18.23
N GLU A 49 5.65 -5.16 18.53
CA GLU A 49 5.98 -4.73 19.90
C GLU A 49 5.00 -3.66 20.38
N LEU A 50 4.38 -2.91 19.47
CA LEU A 50 3.32 -1.95 19.79
C LEU A 50 2.03 -2.61 20.28
N PHE A 51 1.82 -3.90 19.97
CA PHE A 51 0.63 -4.62 20.42
C PHE A 51 0.70 -4.83 21.93
N GLY A 52 -0.17 -4.13 22.67
CA GLY A 52 -0.20 -4.19 24.13
C GLY A 52 0.82 -3.29 24.83
N SER A 53 1.63 -2.50 24.10
CA SER A 53 2.55 -1.50 24.68
C SER A 53 1.83 -0.21 25.13
N TRP A 54 0.51 -0.24 25.26
CA TRP A 54 -0.26 0.92 25.67
C TRP A 54 -0.12 1.14 27.18
N GLU A 55 0.56 2.22 27.57
CA GLU A 55 0.80 2.60 28.97
C GLU A 55 -0.25 3.59 29.53
N GLY A 56 -1.21 4.02 28.70
CA GLY A 56 -2.24 4.98 29.08
C GLY A 56 -3.45 4.35 29.79
N GLU A 57 -4.53 5.13 29.92
CA GLU A 57 -5.79 4.64 30.50
C GLU A 57 -6.40 3.50 29.68
N SER A 58 -7.19 2.63 30.33
CA SER A 58 -7.83 1.51 29.63
C SER A 58 -8.63 2.00 28.41
N LEU A 59 -8.36 1.38 27.25
CA LEU A 59 -9.07 1.68 26.02
C LEU A 59 -10.55 1.34 26.21
N LYS A 60 -11.39 2.37 26.26
CA LYS A 60 -12.84 2.22 26.30
C LYS A 60 -13.39 2.37 24.90
N ARG A 61 -14.17 1.37 24.47
CA ARG A 61 -14.98 1.50 23.26
C ARG A 61 -15.97 2.65 23.49
N ALA A 62 -16.04 3.60 22.55
CA ALA A 62 -17.09 4.62 22.57
C ALA A 62 -18.48 3.97 22.42
N GLU A 63 -19.51 4.67 22.89
CA GLU A 63 -20.89 4.24 22.67
C GLU A 63 -21.16 4.01 21.18
N GLN A 64 -21.93 2.97 20.89
CA GLN A 64 -22.33 2.68 19.52
C GLN A 64 -23.23 3.83 19.04
N GLY A 65 -22.81 4.52 17.98
CA GLY A 65 -23.61 5.55 17.34
C GLY A 65 -24.79 4.97 16.55
N ASP A 66 -25.59 5.87 15.97
CA ASP A 66 -26.74 5.51 15.15
C ASP A 66 -26.33 4.74 13.89
N TYR A 67 -27.30 4.00 13.33
CA TYR A 67 -27.11 3.32 12.05
C TYR A 67 -26.99 4.33 10.90
N ASP A 68 -26.16 3.98 9.92
CA ASP A 68 -26.05 4.69 8.64
C ASP A 68 -27.27 4.33 7.78
N ASP A 69 -28.18 5.28 7.59
CA ASP A 69 -29.34 5.12 6.71
C ASP A 69 -28.91 5.32 5.25
N ARG A 70 -28.83 4.22 4.49
CA ARG A 70 -28.53 4.24 3.06
C ARG A 70 -29.80 4.13 2.25
N GLU A 71 -29.93 4.99 1.23
CA GLU A 71 -31.02 4.88 0.27
C GLU A 71 -30.98 3.50 -0.41
N VAL A 72 -32.13 2.82 -0.42
CA VAL A 72 -32.32 1.63 -1.22
C VAL A 72 -32.45 2.09 -2.67
N LEU A 73 -31.47 1.75 -3.51
CA LEU A 73 -31.58 1.94 -4.96
C LEU A 73 -32.74 1.05 -5.47
N LEU A 74 -33.85 1.68 -5.87
CA LEU A 74 -34.97 1.05 -6.58
C LEU A 74 -34.65 0.92 -8.07
#